data_AF-F5J4C8-F1
#
_entry.id   AF-F5J4C8-F1
#
_cell.length_a   1.000
_cell.length_b   1.000
_cell.length_c   1.000
_cell.angle_alpha   90.00
_cell.angle_beta   90.00
_cell.angle_gamma   90.00
#
_symmetry.space_group_name_H-M   'P 1'
#
loop_
_entity.id
_entity.type
_entity.pdbx_description
1 polymer ?
#
loop_
_entity_poly.entity_id
_entity_poly.type
_entity_poly.pdbx_seq_one_letter_code
_entity_poly.pdbx_strand_id
1 'polypeptide(L)'
;MKKAILSALIFVPLFAGCVSTTDTSTSANLDRNTAVAELTTRMDTLGYFHPVAVQVGIDEFLNMSAIILERQRKVMGEYRTQTDNYRDVQAFLYAHQKSTPEQLQAAIEEFDAGAKNKDEEIGHKIAAYNLANEGIYQQNVELATDLTVEIAKSAYILSQHSTVIAKVTALKMGGNLVSSWLSSDEENAEQEEDPKDIGTALIKAKDQLALALEANEIIELEQATITAINELQLEQEAKG
;
A
#
# COMPACT_ATOMS: atom_id res chain seq x y z
N MET A 1 -0.39 6.13 35.24
CA MET A 1 -0.96 7.23 34.43
C MET A 1 -0.06 7.48 33.22
N LYS A 2 -0.50 7.04 32.04
CA LYS A 2 -0.50 7.80 30.78
C LYS A 2 -1.36 7.00 29.81
N LYS A 3 -2.43 7.64 29.35
CA LYS A 3 -3.43 7.09 28.45
C LYS A 3 -2.83 7.03 27.05
N ALA A 4 -3.03 5.93 26.34
CA ALA A 4 -2.98 5.91 24.89
C ALA A 4 -4.11 4.99 24.42
N ILE A 5 -5.34 5.50 24.51
CA ILE A 5 -6.41 5.05 23.64
C ILE A 5 -6.06 5.69 22.30
N LEU A 6 -5.30 4.99 21.46
CA LEU A 6 -5.25 5.31 20.04
C LEU A 6 -6.40 4.55 19.42
N SER A 7 -7.41 5.31 19.01
CA SER A 7 -8.61 4.83 18.35
C SER A 7 -8.26 3.92 17.18
N ALA A 8 -8.78 2.70 17.23
CA ALA A 8 -8.91 1.82 16.07
C ALA A 8 -9.77 2.53 15.01
N LEU A 9 -9.15 3.33 14.15
CA LEU A 9 -9.70 3.64 12.84
C LEU A 9 -9.49 2.40 11.99
N ILE A 10 -10.51 1.54 11.98
CA ILE A 10 -10.63 0.45 11.03
C ILE A 10 -10.77 1.12 9.66
N PHE A 11 -9.65 1.34 8.98
CA PHE A 11 -9.65 1.63 7.56
C PHE A 11 -10.16 0.37 6.86
N VAL A 12 -11.38 0.44 6.32
CA VAL A 12 -11.94 -0.62 5.48
C VAL A 12 -11.29 -0.45 4.11
N PRO A 13 -10.37 -1.32 3.67
CA PRO A 13 -9.88 -1.21 2.32
C PRO A 13 -11.02 -1.54 1.34
N LEU A 14 -11.25 -0.63 0.41
CA LEU A 14 -12.18 -0.76 -0.72
C LEU A 14 -11.61 -1.71 -1.79
N PHE A 15 -11.13 -2.90 -1.42
CA PHE A 15 -10.86 -3.96 -2.41
C PHE A 15 -12.12 -4.82 -2.58
N ALA A 16 -13.14 -4.22 -3.20
CA ALA A 16 -14.26 -4.96 -3.77
C ALA A 16 -13.82 -5.62 -5.08
N GLY A 17 -12.96 -6.64 -4.97
CA GLY A 17 -12.63 -7.56 -6.05
C GLY A 17 -13.18 -8.94 -5.71
N CYS A 18 -14.34 -9.28 -6.26
CA CYS A 18 -14.94 -10.60 -6.12
C CYS A 18 -14.02 -11.66 -6.75
N VAL A 19 -13.26 -12.42 -5.94
CA VAL A 19 -12.58 -13.64 -6.40
C VAL A 19 -13.13 -14.85 -5.67
N SER A 20 -13.55 -15.80 -6.51
CA SER A 20 -14.21 -17.06 -6.19
C SER A 20 -13.31 -17.98 -5.38
N THR A 21 -13.93 -18.71 -4.45
CA THR A 21 -13.32 -19.64 -3.52
C THR A 21 -12.81 -20.91 -4.22
N THR A 22 -11.50 -21.05 -4.36
CA THR A 22 -10.82 -22.35 -4.52
C THR A 22 -9.43 -22.27 -3.90
N ASP A 23 -9.13 -23.18 -2.96
CA ASP A 23 -7.88 -23.39 -2.22
C ASP A 23 -7.25 -22.16 -1.54
N THR A 24 -7.76 -21.85 -0.35
CA THR A 24 -7.54 -20.63 0.45
C THR A 24 -6.09 -20.30 0.80
N SER A 25 -5.15 -21.26 0.84
CA SER A 25 -3.74 -20.97 1.18
C SER A 25 -2.88 -20.64 -0.04
N THR A 26 -3.22 -21.20 -1.21
CA THR A 26 -2.51 -20.93 -2.46
C THR A 26 -3.13 -19.74 -3.19
N SER A 27 -4.46 -19.58 -3.15
CA SER A 27 -5.15 -18.45 -3.80
C SER A 27 -4.89 -17.12 -3.11
N ALA A 28 -4.87 -17.07 -1.78
CA ALA A 28 -4.68 -15.83 -1.01
C ALA A 28 -3.26 -15.24 -1.15
N ASN A 29 -2.24 -16.10 -1.09
CA ASN A 29 -0.85 -15.68 -1.31
C ASN A 29 -0.62 -15.24 -2.76
N LEU A 30 -1.26 -15.92 -3.73
CA LEU A 30 -1.18 -15.53 -5.13
C LEU A 30 -1.82 -14.15 -5.33
N ASP A 31 -2.98 -13.90 -4.72
CA ASP A 31 -3.72 -12.63 -4.83
C ASP A 31 -2.93 -11.46 -4.23
N ARG A 32 -2.33 -11.63 -3.04
CA ARG A 32 -1.49 -10.58 -2.41
C ARG A 32 -0.21 -10.30 -3.17
N ASN A 33 0.52 -11.33 -3.57
CA ASN A 33 1.74 -11.14 -4.37
C ASN A 33 1.43 -10.56 -5.75
N THR A 34 0.22 -10.80 -6.29
CA THR A 34 -0.29 -10.17 -7.50
C THR A 34 -0.64 -8.71 -7.24
N ALA A 35 -1.37 -8.38 -6.18
CA ALA A 35 -1.72 -7.01 -5.82
C ALA A 35 -0.47 -6.14 -5.58
N VAL A 36 0.52 -6.65 -4.82
CA VAL A 36 1.80 -5.96 -4.60
C VAL A 36 2.58 -5.82 -5.92
N ALA A 37 2.58 -6.84 -6.79
CA ALA A 37 3.27 -6.77 -8.09
C ALA A 37 2.58 -5.80 -9.06
N GLU A 38 1.25 -5.79 -9.11
CA GLU A 38 0.44 -4.87 -9.90
C GLU A 38 0.64 -3.44 -9.42
N LEU A 39 0.58 -3.21 -8.11
CA LEU A 39 0.83 -1.91 -7.52
C LEU A 39 2.25 -1.44 -7.83
N THR A 40 3.26 -2.30 -7.67
CA THR A 40 4.64 -1.99 -8.05
C THR A 40 4.75 -1.61 -9.52
N THR A 41 4.08 -2.34 -10.41
CA THR A 41 4.06 -2.06 -11.86
C THR A 41 3.40 -0.70 -12.13
N ARG A 42 2.28 -0.38 -11.47
CA ARG A 42 1.62 0.93 -11.57
C ARG A 42 2.54 2.06 -11.10
N MET A 43 3.28 1.86 -10.01
CA MET A 43 4.26 2.83 -9.52
C MET A 43 5.41 3.03 -10.53
N ASP A 44 6.00 1.93 -11.02
CA ASP A 44 7.12 1.96 -11.97
C ASP A 44 6.69 2.59 -13.31
N THR A 45 5.45 2.34 -13.75
CA THR A 45 4.87 2.91 -14.98
C THR A 45 4.63 4.41 -14.85
N LEU A 46 4.10 4.86 -13.70
CA LEU A 46 3.90 6.29 -13.45
C LEU A 46 5.24 7.03 -13.33
N GLY A 47 6.22 6.37 -12.69
CA GLY A 47 7.60 6.80 -12.60
C GLY A 47 7.88 7.84 -11.52
N TYR A 48 9.18 8.08 -11.34
CA TYR A 48 9.76 8.77 -10.17
C TYR A 48 10.57 10.00 -10.55
N PHE A 49 10.34 10.59 -11.72
CA PHE A 49 11.22 11.65 -12.21
C PHE A 49 11.21 12.89 -11.31
N HIS A 50 12.38 13.23 -10.79
CA HIS A 50 12.71 14.46 -10.06
C HIS A 50 14.22 14.78 -10.32
N PRO A 51 14.65 16.06 -10.28
CA PRO A 51 13.84 17.25 -10.08
C PRO A 51 13.09 17.68 -11.34
N VAL A 52 11.88 18.21 -11.17
CA VAL A 52 11.13 18.91 -12.22
C VAL A 52 11.37 20.42 -12.17
N ALA A 53 11.21 21.07 -13.32
CA ALA A 53 11.27 22.52 -13.47
C ALA A 53 10.06 22.98 -14.31
N VAL A 54 8.91 23.05 -13.65
CA VAL A 54 7.60 23.38 -14.25
C VAL A 54 7.21 24.80 -13.87
N GLN A 55 7.12 25.06 -12.56
CA GLN A 55 6.81 26.39 -12.02
C GLN A 55 7.32 26.52 -10.58
N VAL A 56 8.02 27.63 -10.31
CA VAL A 56 8.45 28.03 -8.97
C VAL A 56 7.25 28.05 -8.01
N GLY A 57 7.38 27.33 -6.90
CA GLY A 57 6.33 27.16 -5.87
C GLY A 57 5.46 25.91 -6.05
N ILE A 58 5.44 25.29 -7.24
CA ILE A 58 4.77 24.00 -7.50
C ILE A 58 5.82 22.88 -7.59
N ASP A 59 7.02 23.18 -8.07
CA ASP A 59 8.10 22.20 -8.25
C ASP A 59 8.44 21.42 -6.98
N GLU A 60 8.38 22.05 -5.81
CA GLU A 60 8.63 21.37 -4.52
C GLU A 60 7.63 20.23 -4.29
N PHE A 61 6.34 20.51 -4.48
CA PHE A 61 5.27 19.53 -4.32
C PHE A 61 5.38 18.39 -5.34
N LEU A 62 5.67 18.71 -6.61
CA LEU A 62 5.85 17.71 -7.67
C LEU A 62 7.03 16.78 -7.35
N ASN A 63 8.15 17.35 -6.91
CA ASN A 63 9.34 16.59 -6.54
C ASN A 63 9.08 15.71 -5.31
N MET A 64 8.43 16.25 -4.28
CA MET A 64 8.11 15.48 -3.08
C MET A 64 7.15 14.32 -3.36
N SER A 65 6.17 14.52 -4.23
CA SER A 65 5.25 13.45 -4.64
C SER A 65 6.00 12.29 -5.32
N ALA A 66 6.95 12.61 -6.20
CA ALA A 66 7.80 11.61 -6.85
C ALA A 66 8.74 10.90 -5.87
N ILE A 67 9.37 11.64 -4.95
CA ILE A 67 10.27 11.10 -3.91
C ILE A 67 9.52 10.17 -2.96
N ILE A 68 8.31 10.55 -2.52
CA ILE A 68 7.47 9.71 -1.65
C ILE A 68 7.11 8.41 -2.36
N LEU A 69 6.69 8.48 -3.63
CA LEU A 69 6.38 7.28 -4.40
C LEU A 69 7.61 6.36 -4.55
N GLU A 70 8.78 6.93 -4.84
CA GLU A 70 10.03 6.17 -4.99
C GLU A 70 10.41 5.46 -3.68
N ARG A 71 10.31 6.17 -2.56
CA ARG A 71 10.56 5.60 -1.24
C ARG A 71 9.54 4.51 -0.90
N GLN A 72 8.26 4.74 -1.18
CA GLN A 72 7.22 3.74 -0.91
C GLN A 72 7.42 2.48 -1.76
N ARG A 73 7.84 2.62 -3.02
CA ARG A 73 8.26 1.48 -3.85
C ARG A 73 9.35 0.69 -3.14
N LYS A 74 10.41 1.36 -2.66
CA LYS A 74 11.51 0.68 -1.98
C LYS A 74 11.04 -0.09 -0.75
N VAL A 75 10.21 0.54 0.10
CA VAL A 75 9.61 -0.11 1.28
C VAL A 75 8.76 -1.32 0.89
N MET A 76 7.93 -1.22 -0.16
CA MET A 76 7.19 -2.39 -0.67
C MET A 76 8.10 -3.51 -1.18
N GLY A 77 9.23 -3.18 -1.81
CA GLY A 77 10.20 -4.18 -2.27
C GLY A 77 10.87 -4.92 -1.11
N GLU A 78 11.25 -4.18 -0.06
CA GLU A 78 11.77 -4.75 1.19
C GLU A 78 10.72 -5.65 1.86
N TYR A 79 9.48 -5.15 1.95
CA TYR A 79 8.34 -5.88 2.49
C TYR A 79 8.11 -7.20 1.74
N ARG A 80 8.00 -7.15 0.41
CA ARG A 80 7.81 -8.34 -0.43
C ARG A 80 8.91 -9.39 -0.22
N THR A 81 10.16 -8.94 -0.08
CA THR A 81 11.29 -9.84 0.17
C THR A 81 11.11 -10.60 1.50
N GLN A 82 10.62 -9.93 2.54
CA GLN A 82 10.31 -10.59 3.81
C GLN A 82 9.06 -11.46 3.71
N THR A 83 8.00 -11.01 3.03
CA THR A 83 6.79 -11.80 2.76
C THR A 83 7.12 -13.15 2.09
N ASP A 84 8.04 -13.16 1.12
CA ASP A 84 8.46 -14.38 0.42
C ASP A 84 9.22 -15.36 1.34
N ASN A 85 9.91 -14.87 2.38
CA ASN A 85 10.60 -15.69 3.38
C ASN A 85 9.65 -16.31 4.43
N TYR A 86 8.45 -15.72 4.62
CA TYR A 86 7.48 -16.10 5.66
C TYR A 86 6.08 -16.36 5.09
N ARG A 87 6.00 -17.06 3.95
CA ARG A 87 4.74 -17.27 3.20
C ARG A 87 3.63 -17.99 3.96
N ASP A 88 4.00 -18.86 4.90
CA ASP A 88 3.06 -19.57 5.77
C ASP A 88 2.43 -18.64 6.81
N VAL A 89 3.23 -17.76 7.44
CA VAL A 89 2.74 -16.68 8.31
C VAL A 89 1.77 -15.78 7.56
N GLN A 90 2.09 -15.43 6.32
CA GLN A 90 1.23 -14.60 5.47
C GLN A 90 -0.12 -15.25 5.18
N ALA A 91 -0.10 -16.53 4.79
CA ALA A 91 -1.32 -17.29 4.55
C ALA A 91 -2.21 -17.32 5.78
N PHE A 92 -1.58 -17.54 6.94
CA PHE A 92 -2.26 -17.62 8.22
C PHE A 92 -2.88 -16.27 8.62
N LEU A 93 -2.09 -15.20 8.65
CA LEU A 93 -2.57 -13.86 9.01
C LEU A 93 -3.69 -13.39 8.07
N TYR A 94 -3.61 -13.69 6.76
CA TYR A 94 -4.68 -13.35 5.82
C TYR A 94 -5.98 -14.11 6.09
N ALA A 95 -5.90 -15.43 6.32
CA ALA A 95 -7.07 -16.24 6.64
C ALA A 95 -7.80 -15.72 7.90
N HIS A 96 -7.06 -15.04 8.78
CA HIS A 96 -7.55 -14.46 10.01
C HIS A 96 -7.56 -12.92 10.04
N GLN A 97 -7.46 -12.24 8.89
CA GLN A 97 -7.39 -10.77 8.84
C GLN A 97 -8.65 -10.06 9.39
N LYS A 98 -9.76 -10.81 9.54
CA LYS A 98 -11.02 -10.34 10.12
C LYS A 98 -11.30 -10.93 11.50
N SER A 99 -10.41 -11.76 12.01
CA SER A 99 -10.53 -12.34 13.34
C SER A 99 -10.30 -11.26 14.40
N THR A 100 -11.02 -11.37 15.52
CA THR A 100 -10.65 -10.60 16.71
C THR A 100 -9.29 -11.10 17.23
N PRO A 101 -8.59 -10.31 18.05
CA PRO A 101 -7.33 -10.73 18.64
C PRO A 101 -7.45 -12.10 19.35
N GLU A 102 -8.53 -12.33 20.10
CA GLU A 102 -8.76 -13.60 20.81
C GLU A 102 -9.00 -14.77 19.87
N GLN A 103 -9.72 -14.54 18.77
CA GLN A 103 -9.96 -15.57 17.75
C GLN A 103 -8.68 -15.93 17.01
N LEU A 104 -7.83 -14.94 16.74
CA LEU A 104 -6.53 -15.16 16.11
C LEU A 104 -5.59 -15.90 17.04
N GLN A 105 -5.55 -15.52 18.32
CA GLN A 105 -4.78 -16.24 19.34
C GLN A 105 -5.22 -17.70 19.47
N ALA A 106 -6.54 -17.96 19.53
CA ALA A 106 -7.06 -19.32 19.55
C ALA A 106 -6.68 -20.12 18.29
N ALA A 107 -6.68 -19.48 17.12
CA ALA A 107 -6.24 -20.11 15.88
C ALA A 107 -4.73 -20.42 15.87
N ILE A 108 -3.90 -19.58 16.50
CA ILE A 108 -2.47 -19.82 16.68
C ILE A 108 -2.27 -21.05 17.57
N GLU A 109 -2.96 -21.09 18.73
CA GLU A 109 -2.88 -22.22 19.66
C GLU A 109 -3.35 -23.54 19.01
N GLU A 110 -4.44 -23.49 18.23
CA GLU A 110 -4.94 -24.65 17.49
C GLU A 110 -3.95 -25.13 16.41
N PHE A 111 -3.33 -24.19 15.68
CA PHE A 111 -2.32 -24.52 14.68
C PHE A 111 -1.07 -25.13 15.33
N ASP A 112 -0.59 -24.52 16.41
CA ASP A 112 0.63 -24.91 17.13
C ASP A 112 0.48 -26.24 17.86
N ALA A 113 -0.73 -26.62 18.29
CA ALA A 113 -1.00 -27.94 18.87
C ALA A 113 -0.69 -29.10 17.90
N GLY A 114 -0.68 -28.84 16.59
CA GLY A 114 -0.29 -29.79 15.55
C GLY A 114 1.21 -29.82 15.22
N ALA A 115 1.99 -28.86 15.74
CA ALA A 115 3.40 -28.71 15.43
C ALA A 115 4.26 -29.76 16.15
N LYS A 116 5.28 -30.29 15.47
CA LYS A 116 6.21 -31.28 16.05
C LYS A 116 7.41 -30.63 16.75
N ASN A 117 7.67 -29.37 16.43
CA ASN A 117 8.79 -28.59 16.93
C ASN A 117 8.50 -27.09 16.75
N LYS A 118 9.34 -26.24 17.37
CA LYS A 118 9.19 -24.77 17.31
C LYS A 118 9.28 -24.18 15.91
N ASP A 119 10.01 -24.81 14.99
CA ASP A 119 10.11 -24.33 13.61
C ASP A 119 8.86 -24.64 12.79
N GLU A 120 7.92 -25.43 13.34
CA GLU A 120 6.60 -25.70 12.75
C GLU A 120 5.49 -24.84 13.39
N GLU A 121 5.73 -24.26 14.57
CA GLU A 121 4.79 -23.38 15.28
C GLU A 121 4.59 -22.06 14.49
N ILE A 122 3.34 -21.75 14.13
CA ILE A 122 2.99 -20.48 13.48
C ILE A 122 3.20 -19.31 14.44
N GLY A 123 2.98 -19.49 15.74
CA GLY A 123 3.26 -18.47 16.75
C GLY A 123 4.73 -18.06 16.76
N HIS A 124 5.64 -19.03 16.72
CA HIS A 124 7.09 -18.77 16.66
C HIS A 124 7.47 -18.02 15.37
N LYS A 125 6.92 -18.44 14.23
CA LYS A 125 7.18 -17.80 12.94
C LYS A 125 6.61 -16.39 12.84
N ILE A 126 5.44 -16.13 13.42
CA ILE A 126 4.87 -14.78 13.53
C ILE A 126 5.83 -13.86 14.30
N ALA A 127 6.38 -14.32 15.43
CA ALA A 127 7.35 -13.52 16.19
C ALA A 127 8.64 -13.22 15.38
N ALA A 128 9.16 -14.21 14.65
CA ALA A 128 10.32 -14.03 13.77
C ALA A 128 10.02 -13.08 12.59
N TYR A 129 8.83 -13.20 12.00
CA TYR A 129 8.34 -12.31 10.95
C TYR A 129 8.25 -10.86 11.43
N ASN A 130 7.72 -10.63 12.63
CA ASN A 130 7.60 -9.30 13.23
C ASN A 130 8.97 -8.65 13.39
N LEU A 131 9.93 -9.41 13.95
CA LEU A 131 11.30 -8.93 14.15
C LEU A 131 11.98 -8.59 12.81
N ALA A 132 11.73 -9.37 11.77
CA ALA A 132 12.28 -9.12 10.44
C ALA A 132 11.68 -7.88 9.75
N ASN A 133 10.45 -7.49 10.10
CA ASN A 133 9.74 -6.37 9.47
C ASN A 133 9.70 -5.08 10.30
N GLU A 134 10.15 -5.09 11.56
CA GLU A 134 10.14 -3.91 12.43
C GLU A 134 10.72 -2.65 11.76
N GLY A 135 11.89 -2.79 11.11
CA GLY A 135 12.52 -1.68 10.38
C GLY A 135 11.76 -1.23 9.12
N ILE A 136 10.99 -2.13 8.50
CA ILE A 136 10.14 -1.81 7.34
C ILE A 136 8.90 -1.05 7.82
N TYR A 137 8.30 -1.46 8.94
CA TYR A 137 7.16 -0.77 9.55
C TYR A 137 7.54 0.64 10.02
N GLN A 138 8.70 0.82 10.63
CA GLN A 138 9.17 2.15 11.02
C GLN A 138 9.35 3.08 9.80
N GLN A 139 9.96 2.59 8.73
CA GLN A 139 10.07 3.34 7.46
C GLN A 139 8.68 3.68 6.89
N ASN A 140 7.72 2.75 6.97
CA ASN A 140 6.37 2.96 6.48
C ASN A 140 5.62 4.04 7.29
N VAL A 141 5.76 4.05 8.63
CA VAL A 141 5.15 5.08 9.50
C VAL A 141 5.74 6.48 9.24
N GLU A 142 7.06 6.57 9.03
CA GLU A 142 7.70 7.84 8.63
C GLU A 142 7.12 8.33 7.29
N LEU A 143 6.99 7.43 6.31
CA LEU A 143 6.40 7.74 5.01
C LEU A 143 4.93 8.13 5.10
N ALA A 144 4.12 7.50 5.96
CA ALA A 144 2.73 7.86 6.18
C ALA A 144 2.59 9.31 6.68
N THR A 145 3.55 9.77 7.50
CA THR A 145 3.60 11.15 8.00
C THR A 145 3.88 12.12 6.86
N ASP A 146 4.93 11.86 6.06
CA ASP A 146 5.28 12.66 4.88
C ASP A 146 4.11 12.71 3.87
N LEU A 147 3.50 11.55 3.63
CA LEU A 147 2.37 11.38 2.73
C LEU A 147 1.15 12.21 3.18
N THR A 148 0.84 12.20 4.48
CA THR A 148 -0.27 13.01 5.03
C THR A 148 -0.05 14.50 4.79
N VAL A 149 1.19 14.98 5.01
CA VAL A 149 1.56 16.38 4.76
C VAL A 149 1.43 16.73 3.29
N GLU A 150 1.93 15.88 2.39
CA GLU A 150 1.89 16.15 0.95
C GLU A 150 0.47 16.01 0.36
N ILE A 151 -0.38 15.11 0.88
CA ILE A 151 -1.80 15.06 0.52
C ILE A 151 -2.52 16.36 0.92
N ALA A 152 -2.21 16.93 2.09
CA ALA A 152 -2.79 18.21 2.48
C ALA A 152 -2.32 19.36 1.55
N LYS A 153 -1.03 19.39 1.21
CA LYS A 153 -0.47 20.35 0.23
C LYS A 153 -1.10 20.17 -1.16
N SER A 154 -1.31 18.93 -1.59
CA SER A 154 -1.92 18.60 -2.87
C SER A 154 -3.33 19.17 -2.97
N ALA A 155 -4.17 18.97 -1.96
CA ALA A 155 -5.52 19.51 -1.93
C ALA A 155 -5.53 21.04 -2.06
N TYR A 156 -4.61 21.72 -1.38
CA TYR A 156 -4.46 23.17 -1.49
C TYR A 156 -4.03 23.59 -2.91
N ILE A 157 -2.95 23.03 -3.44
CA ILE A 157 -2.42 23.38 -4.77
C ILE A 157 -3.45 23.06 -5.86
N LEU A 158 -4.05 21.88 -5.85
CA LEU A 158 -5.07 21.47 -6.81
C LEU A 158 -6.28 22.43 -6.78
N SER A 159 -6.68 22.95 -5.61
CA SER A 159 -7.76 23.94 -5.52
C SER A 159 -7.45 25.24 -6.26
N GLN A 160 -6.19 25.71 -6.18
CA GLN A 160 -5.73 26.93 -6.85
C GLN A 160 -5.61 26.74 -8.37
N HIS A 161 -5.40 25.51 -8.83
CA HIS A 161 -5.18 25.17 -10.24
C HIS A 161 -6.35 24.42 -10.90
N SER A 162 -7.51 24.37 -10.23
CA SER A 162 -8.68 23.58 -10.64
C SER A 162 -9.13 23.79 -12.09
N THR A 163 -9.07 25.03 -12.61
CA THR A 163 -9.45 25.33 -14.00
C THR A 163 -8.46 24.74 -15.02
N VAL A 164 -7.16 24.75 -14.72
CA VAL A 164 -6.13 24.18 -15.59
C VAL A 164 -6.25 22.65 -15.59
N ILE A 165 -6.46 22.06 -14.42
CA ILE A 165 -6.69 20.61 -14.27
C ILE A 165 -7.94 20.18 -15.02
N ALA A 166 -9.06 20.89 -14.88
CA ALA A 166 -10.32 20.57 -15.57
C ALA A 166 -10.16 20.58 -17.10
N LYS A 167 -9.35 21.51 -17.64
CA LYS A 167 -9.03 21.55 -19.07
C LYS A 167 -8.22 20.33 -19.51
N VAL A 168 -7.16 19.97 -18.78
CA VAL A 168 -6.35 18.79 -19.10
C VAL A 168 -7.20 17.51 -19.04
N THR A 169 -8.01 17.35 -17.98
CA THR A 169 -8.92 16.20 -17.86
C THR A 169 -9.93 16.16 -19.02
N ALA A 170 -10.53 17.29 -19.38
CA ALA A 170 -11.46 17.38 -20.50
C ALA A 170 -10.77 17.11 -21.86
N LEU A 171 -9.51 17.49 -22.04
CA LEU A 171 -8.72 17.19 -23.23
C LEU A 171 -8.37 15.70 -23.30
N LYS A 172 -7.92 15.10 -22.19
CA LYS A 172 -7.67 13.65 -22.09
C LYS A 172 -8.93 12.83 -22.36
N MET A 173 -10.10 13.30 -21.90
CA MET A 173 -11.39 12.64 -22.16
C MET A 173 -12.02 13.00 -23.52
N GLY A 174 -11.68 14.14 -24.09
CA GLY A 174 -12.32 14.75 -25.27
C GLY A 174 -11.52 14.66 -26.57
N GLY A 175 -10.29 14.13 -26.55
CA GLY A 175 -9.49 13.84 -27.74
C GLY A 175 -9.51 12.35 -28.08
N ASN A 176 -10.32 11.95 -29.07
CA ASN A 176 -10.27 10.66 -29.78
C ASN A 176 -10.37 9.32 -29.03
N LEU A 177 -10.43 9.25 -27.69
CA LEU A 177 -10.47 7.95 -26.99
C LEU A 177 -11.79 7.17 -27.09
N VAL A 178 -12.91 7.79 -27.50
CA VAL A 178 -14.12 7.05 -27.89
C VAL A 178 -13.98 6.45 -29.30
N SER A 179 -13.14 7.01 -30.17
CA SER A 179 -12.92 6.48 -31.52
C SER A 179 -11.91 5.33 -31.56
N SER A 180 -10.90 5.33 -30.68
CA SER A 180 -9.87 4.29 -30.64
C SER A 180 -10.31 3.02 -29.90
N TRP A 181 -11.24 3.09 -28.94
CA TRP A 181 -11.77 1.89 -28.29
C TRP A 181 -12.78 1.11 -29.16
N LEU A 182 -13.36 1.77 -30.18
CA LEU A 182 -14.31 1.18 -31.13
C LEU A 182 -13.68 0.82 -32.49
N SER A 183 -12.43 1.21 -32.72
CA SER A 183 -11.72 0.93 -33.97
C SER A 183 -10.49 0.09 -33.64
N SER A 184 -10.62 -1.21 -33.89
CA SER A 184 -9.47 -2.12 -33.93
C SER A 184 -8.66 -1.79 -35.17
N ASP A 185 -7.76 -0.82 -35.05
CA ASP A 185 -6.60 -0.69 -35.93
C ASP A 185 -5.47 0.02 -35.17
N GLU A 186 -4.29 -0.58 -35.26
CA GLU A 186 -3.05 -0.13 -34.66
C GLU A 186 -2.66 1.27 -35.16
N GLU A 187 -2.81 2.28 -34.30
CA GLU A 187 -1.97 3.48 -34.36
C GLU A 187 -1.72 3.95 -32.91
N ASN A 188 -0.56 3.56 -32.39
CA ASN A 188 0.01 4.11 -31.17
C ASN A 188 0.28 5.61 -31.37
N ALA A 189 -0.69 6.45 -31.07
CA ALA A 189 -0.42 7.85 -30.74
C ALA A 189 0.01 7.90 -29.27
N GLU A 190 1.29 7.62 -29.01
CA GLU A 190 1.95 8.07 -27.79
C GLU A 190 1.88 9.60 -27.80
N GLN A 191 0.85 10.17 -27.17
CA GLN A 191 0.89 11.57 -26.79
C GLN A 191 1.98 11.69 -25.74
N GLU A 192 3.17 12.10 -26.16
CA GLU A 192 4.23 12.52 -25.24
C GLU A 192 3.61 13.55 -24.28
N GLU A 193 3.43 13.17 -23.02
CA GLU A 193 3.05 14.10 -21.96
C GLU A 193 4.15 15.16 -21.89
N ASP A 194 3.87 16.43 -22.22
CA ASP A 194 4.84 17.50 -21.98
C ASP A 194 4.99 17.66 -20.47
N PRO A 195 6.14 17.26 -19.88
CA PRO A 195 6.34 17.31 -18.44
C PRO A 195 6.36 18.76 -17.91
N LYS A 196 6.34 19.77 -18.79
CA LYS A 196 6.23 21.19 -18.44
C LYS A 196 4.80 21.71 -18.40
N ASP A 197 3.78 20.92 -18.77
CA ASP A 197 2.39 21.30 -18.53
C ASP A 197 2.04 21.11 -17.05
N ILE A 198 1.79 22.24 -16.37
CA ILE A 198 1.39 22.29 -14.96
C ILE A 198 0.19 21.38 -14.69
N GLY A 199 -0.81 21.34 -15.57
CA GLY A 199 -2.01 20.53 -15.35
C GLY A 199 -1.70 19.03 -15.36
N THR A 200 -0.92 18.59 -16.35
CA THR A 200 -0.46 17.19 -16.46
C THR A 200 0.46 16.80 -15.30
N ALA A 201 1.41 17.67 -14.93
CA ALA A 201 2.31 17.43 -13.80
C ALA A 201 1.56 17.32 -12.46
N LEU A 202 0.54 18.16 -12.23
CA LEU A 202 -0.29 18.10 -11.02
C LEU A 202 -1.15 16.83 -10.94
N ILE A 203 -1.69 16.36 -12.08
CA ILE A 203 -2.42 15.07 -12.13
C ILE A 203 -1.46 13.92 -11.80
N LYS A 204 -0.27 13.92 -12.40
CA LYS A 204 0.76 12.91 -12.12
C LYS A 204 1.14 12.88 -10.63
N ALA A 205 1.42 14.04 -10.03
CA ALA A 205 1.76 14.13 -8.62
C ALA A 205 0.63 13.62 -7.70
N LYS A 206 -0.63 13.93 -8.02
CA LYS A 206 -1.80 13.35 -7.33
C LYS A 206 -1.78 11.82 -7.39
N ASP A 207 -1.55 11.26 -8.58
CA ASP A 207 -1.58 9.82 -8.78
C ASP A 207 -0.38 9.13 -8.10
N GLN A 208 0.77 9.81 -8.01
CA GLN A 208 1.92 9.34 -7.22
C GLN A 208 1.56 9.25 -5.73
N LEU A 209 0.94 10.28 -5.15
CA LEU A 209 0.51 10.23 -3.76
C LEU A 209 -0.58 9.16 -3.51
N ALA A 210 -1.51 8.98 -4.45
CA ALA A 210 -2.55 7.96 -4.34
C ALA A 210 -1.97 6.53 -4.32
N LEU A 211 -1.02 6.23 -5.21
CA LEU A 211 -0.33 4.94 -5.22
C LEU A 211 0.51 4.73 -3.95
N ALA A 212 1.15 5.78 -3.43
CA ALA A 212 1.89 5.70 -2.18
C ALA A 212 0.97 5.39 -0.99
N LEU A 213 -0.25 5.96 -0.97
CA LEU A 213 -1.26 5.67 0.05
C LEU A 213 -1.75 4.22 -0.03
N GLU A 214 -2.07 3.73 -1.23
CA GLU A 214 -2.50 2.34 -1.46
C GLU A 214 -1.44 1.34 -0.93
N ALA A 215 -0.15 1.64 -1.15
CA ALA A 215 0.94 0.82 -0.62
C ALA A 215 1.09 0.90 0.90
N ASN A 216 0.88 2.08 1.49
CA ASN A 216 0.91 2.26 2.94
C ASN A 216 -0.20 1.46 3.64
N GLU A 217 -1.42 1.47 3.09
CA GLU A 217 -2.58 0.75 3.65
C GLU A 217 -2.34 -0.77 3.72
N ILE A 218 -1.70 -1.35 2.71
CA ILE A 218 -1.37 -2.79 2.69
C ILE A 218 -0.45 -3.16 3.85
N ILE A 219 0.57 -2.35 4.12
CA ILE A 219 1.58 -2.60 5.16
C ILE A 219 0.99 -2.36 6.56
N GLU A 220 0.19 -1.31 6.73
CA GLU A 220 -0.44 -0.97 8.03
C GLU A 220 -1.44 -2.03 8.49
N LEU A 221 -2.28 -2.56 7.59
CA LEU A 221 -3.29 -3.55 7.94
C LEU A 221 -2.66 -4.81 8.55
N GLU A 222 -1.53 -5.24 7.98
CA GLU A 222 -0.82 -6.41 8.47
C GLU A 222 -0.12 -6.15 9.80
N GLN A 223 0.52 -5.00 9.95
CA GLN A 223 1.15 -4.59 11.21
C GLN A 223 0.12 -4.54 12.35
N ALA A 224 -1.09 -4.04 12.10
CA ALA A 224 -2.16 -3.97 13.09
C ALA A 224 -2.58 -5.37 13.57
N THR A 225 -2.73 -6.32 12.64
CA THR A 225 -3.07 -7.72 12.94
C THR A 225 -2.00 -8.36 13.83
N ILE A 226 -0.74 -8.14 13.48
CA ILE A 226 0.43 -8.62 14.21
C ILE A 226 0.55 -8.02 15.62
N THR A 227 0.34 -6.71 15.74
CA THR A 227 0.50 -5.99 17.02
C THR A 227 -0.51 -6.47 18.05
N ALA A 228 -1.76 -6.68 17.62
CA ALA A 228 -2.82 -7.18 18.48
C ALA A 228 -2.51 -8.59 19.04
N ILE A 229 -1.80 -9.43 18.28
CA ILE A 229 -1.35 -10.76 18.74
C ILE A 229 -0.29 -10.61 19.83
N ASN A 230 0.74 -9.78 19.58
CA ASN A 230 1.84 -9.59 20.54
C ASN A 230 1.33 -9.06 21.89
N GLU A 231 0.37 -8.12 21.87
CA GLU A 231 -0.24 -7.59 23.08
C GLU A 231 -1.00 -8.66 23.87
N LEU A 232 -1.74 -9.55 23.20
CA LEU A 232 -2.44 -10.65 23.87
C LEU A 232 -1.49 -11.70 24.45
N GLN A 233 -0.41 -12.04 23.73
CA GLN A 233 0.59 -12.98 24.22
C GLN A 233 1.28 -12.46 25.49
N LEU A 234 1.68 -11.19 25.50
CA LEU A 234 2.25 -10.53 26.69
C LEU A 234 1.27 -10.50 27.86
N GLU A 235 -0.02 -10.26 27.61
CA GLU A 235 -1.04 -10.29 28.65
C GLU A 235 -1.24 -11.68 29.26
N GLN A 236 -1.14 -12.75 28.45
CA GLN A 236 -1.26 -14.12 28.93
C GLN A 236 -0.02 -14.55 29.73
N GLU A 237 1.18 -14.19 29.26
CA GLU A 237 2.44 -14.43 29.99
C GLU A 237 2.47 -13.73 31.35
N ALA A 238 1.82 -12.56 31.48
CA ALA A 238 1.69 -11.86 32.75
C ALA A 238 0.63 -12.44 33.70
N LYS A 239 -0.27 -13.30 33.21
CA LYS A 239 -1.35 -13.94 33.97
C LYS A 239 -1.01 -15.38 34.40
N GLY A 240 0.01 -15.99 33.79
CA GLY A 240 0.59 -17.30 34.17
C GLY A 240 1.70 -17.18 35.21
#